data_AF-A0A137NX61-F1
#
_entry.id   AF-A0A137NX61-F1
#
_cell.length_a   1.000
_cell.length_b   1.000
_cell.length_c   1.000
_cell.angle_alpha   90.00
_cell.angle_beta   90.00
_cell.angle_gamma   90.00
#
_symmetry.space_group_name_H-M   'P 1'
#
loop_
_entity.id
_entity.type
_entity.pdbx_description
1 polymer ?
#
loop_
_entity_poly.entity_id
_entity_poly.type
_entity_poly.pdbx_seq_one_letter_code
_entity_poly.pdbx_strand_id
1 'polypeptide(L)'
;MVYGHQYLIGESTQCLVSYTFVAATPRFELFILGFLAFMRYYIVCYNIKKSRKFWIISFLLILTPVVGLHLYLLAIFDANPTPSYLICSSFFKPKPGSFILSIIISFLIATPSWVSTYCYFVIGIKSYKKLRQMSIEASISNDSESETRLLKLKYSLIFQLSTVFIVFNIAYMPIFITIILRVIIGYRRPPFVDAVIIELYQTCRAVDPIITIIFQPELSYEFKLFLTKSKARFKSFITSLFR
;
A
#
# COMPACT_ATOMS: atom_id res chain seq x y z
N MET A 1 2.31 14.64 10.65
CA MET A 1 3.07 15.25 11.76
C MET A 1 4.10 16.18 11.16
N VAL A 2 4.03 17.48 11.46
CA VAL A 2 5.06 18.46 11.08
C VAL A 2 5.97 18.62 12.30
N TYR A 3 7.20 18.15 12.20
CA TYR A 3 8.19 18.36 13.24
C TYR A 3 8.78 19.77 13.09
N GLY A 4 9.00 20.48 14.20
CA GLY A 4 9.69 21.77 14.15
C GLY A 4 11.13 21.62 13.63
N HIS A 5 11.70 22.67 13.01
CA HIS A 5 13.05 22.65 12.44
C HIS A 5 14.13 22.14 13.40
N GLN A 6 13.98 22.42 14.70
CA GLN A 6 14.91 21.98 15.75
C GLN A 6 14.89 20.46 15.99
N TYR A 7 13.81 19.77 15.63
CA TYR A 7 13.65 18.34 15.85
C TYR A 7 14.39 17.49 14.79
N LEU A 8 14.62 18.04 13.61
CA LEU A 8 15.23 17.35 12.46
C LEU A 8 16.62 17.88 12.13
N ILE A 9 17.39 18.32 13.14
CA ILE A 9 18.80 18.70 12.95
C ILE A 9 19.57 17.50 12.38
N GLY A 10 20.46 17.75 11.41
CA GLY A 10 21.26 16.72 10.76
C GLY A 10 22.06 15.89 11.76
N GLU A 11 22.23 14.60 11.47
CA GLU A 11 22.99 13.64 12.30
C GLU A 11 22.44 13.41 13.72
N SER A 12 21.27 13.95 14.01
CA SER A 12 20.61 13.74 15.29
C SER A 12 20.00 12.34 15.39
N THR A 13 19.99 11.78 16.60
CA THR A 13 19.32 10.50 16.89
C THR A 13 17.82 10.59 16.57
N GLN A 14 17.22 11.77 16.72
CA GLN A 14 15.83 12.05 16.36
C GLN A 14 15.58 11.87 14.86
N CYS A 15 16.47 12.38 14.01
CA CYS A 15 16.36 12.22 12.56
C CYS A 15 16.50 10.74 12.14
N LEU A 16 17.41 10.01 12.78
CA LEU A 16 17.61 8.58 12.55
C LEU A 16 16.39 7.75 12.98
N VAL A 17 15.84 8.01 14.17
CA VAL A 17 14.62 7.36 14.67
C VAL A 17 13.44 7.70 13.77
N SER A 18 13.27 8.98 13.42
CA SER A 18 12.21 9.44 12.51
C SER A 18 12.31 8.73 11.16
N TYR A 19 13.49 8.65 10.55
CA TYR A 19 13.70 7.89 9.33
C TYR A 19 13.34 6.40 9.50
N THR A 20 13.86 5.77 10.57
CA THR A 20 13.70 4.34 10.81
C THR A 20 12.25 3.94 11.01
N PHE A 21 11.44 4.75 11.70
CA PHE A 21 10.03 4.43 11.91
C PHE A 21 9.13 5.01 10.82
N VAL A 22 9.27 6.29 10.48
CA VAL A 22 8.36 6.97 9.56
C VAL A 22 8.60 6.56 8.12
N ALA A 23 9.85 6.41 7.68
CA ALA A 23 10.16 6.05 6.30
C ALA A 23 10.16 4.54 6.05
N ALA A 24 10.45 3.71 7.07
CA ALA A 24 10.46 2.25 6.90
C ALA A 24 9.06 1.63 6.96
N THR A 25 8.23 2.06 7.92
CA THR A 25 6.85 1.54 8.10
C THR A 25 6.10 1.40 6.79
N PRO A 26 6.00 2.45 5.96
CA PRO A 26 5.22 2.32 4.76
C PRO A 26 5.87 1.45 3.67
N ARG A 27 7.20 1.31 3.66
CA ARG A 27 7.86 0.38 2.75
C ARG A 27 7.51 -1.05 3.14
N PHE A 28 7.51 -1.35 4.43
CA PHE A 28 7.03 -2.64 4.93
C PHE A 28 5.57 -2.89 4.53
N GLU A 29 4.69 -1.90 4.71
CA GLU A 29 3.29 -1.99 4.30
C GLU A 29 3.15 -2.28 2.80
N LEU A 30 3.88 -1.57 1.94
CA LEU A 30 3.83 -1.77 0.49
C LEU A 30 4.28 -3.19 0.09
N PHE A 31 5.32 -3.72 0.74
CA PHE A 31 5.75 -5.11 0.52
C PHE A 31 4.75 -6.13 1.04
N ILE A 32 4.11 -5.88 2.19
CA ILE A 32 3.02 -6.72 2.71
C ILE A 32 1.88 -6.76 1.70
N LEU A 33 1.45 -5.61 1.18
CA LEU A 33 0.36 -5.52 0.20
C LEU A 33 0.72 -6.20 -1.11
N GLY A 34 1.94 -6.00 -1.62
CA GLY A 34 2.45 -6.69 -2.80
C GLY A 34 2.47 -8.20 -2.63
N PHE A 35 2.91 -8.69 -1.47
CA PHE A 35 2.91 -10.11 -1.16
C PHE A 35 1.48 -10.67 -1.06
N LEU A 36 0.56 -9.97 -0.38
CA LEU A 36 -0.84 -10.38 -0.28
C LEU A 36 -1.52 -10.44 -1.66
N ALA A 37 -1.29 -9.44 -2.51
CA ALA A 37 -1.79 -9.42 -3.89
C ALA A 37 -1.24 -10.61 -4.69
N PHE A 38 0.05 -10.89 -4.55
CA PHE A 38 0.70 -12.04 -5.18
C PHE A 38 0.12 -13.38 -4.70
N MET A 39 -0.05 -13.59 -3.39
CA MET A 39 -0.69 -14.81 -2.88
C MET A 39 -2.09 -15.00 -3.46
N ARG A 40 -2.91 -13.94 -3.47
CA ARG A 40 -4.27 -14.01 -4.01
C ARG A 40 -4.27 -14.32 -5.50
N TYR A 41 -3.34 -13.75 -6.25
CA TYR A 41 -3.18 -14.05 -7.66
C TYR A 41 -2.92 -15.54 -7.89
N TYR A 42 -2.01 -16.16 -7.11
CA TYR A 42 -1.75 -17.59 -7.21
C TYR A 42 -2.96 -18.46 -6.83
N ILE A 43 -3.68 -18.08 -5.77
CA ILE A 43 -4.87 -18.81 -5.33
C ILE A 43 -6.00 -18.68 -6.35
N VAL A 44 -6.31 -17.47 -6.82
CA VAL A 44 -7.46 -17.22 -7.70
C VAL A 44 -7.17 -17.63 -9.14
N CYS A 45 -6.00 -17.28 -9.68
CA CYS A 45 -5.69 -17.51 -11.09
C CYS A 45 -5.24 -18.95 -11.35
N TYR A 46 -4.40 -19.52 -10.48
CA TYR A 46 -3.82 -20.86 -10.67
C TYR A 46 -4.37 -21.94 -9.74
N ASN A 47 -5.26 -21.61 -8.80
CA ASN A 47 -5.82 -22.56 -7.82
C ASN A 47 -4.74 -23.29 -7.00
N ILE A 48 -3.61 -22.61 -6.76
CA ILE A 48 -2.47 -23.19 -6.04
C ILE A 48 -2.77 -23.13 -4.53
N LYS A 49 -3.07 -24.29 -3.94
CA LYS A 49 -3.25 -24.47 -2.49
C LYS A 49 -1.91 -24.89 -1.87
N LYS A 50 -1.25 -23.96 -1.19
CA LYS A 50 -0.02 -24.24 -0.41
C LYS A 50 -0.30 -24.12 1.08
N SER A 51 0.53 -24.77 1.89
CA SER A 51 0.42 -24.72 3.35
C SER A 51 0.73 -23.31 3.88
N ARG A 52 0.18 -22.96 5.04
CA ARG A 52 0.45 -21.68 5.71
C ARG A 52 1.96 -21.45 5.94
N LYS A 53 2.71 -22.52 6.26
CA LYS A 53 4.15 -22.47 6.49
C LYS A 53 4.91 -21.98 5.24
N PHE A 54 4.52 -22.46 4.06
CA PHE A 54 5.12 -22.04 2.79
C PHE A 54 4.99 -20.52 2.60
N TRP A 55 3.78 -19.98 2.77
CA TRP A 55 3.53 -18.55 2.61
C TRP A 55 4.29 -17.69 3.63
N ILE A 56 4.38 -18.12 4.89
CA ILE A 56 5.15 -17.41 5.92
C ILE A 56 6.64 -17.38 5.56
N ILE A 57 7.22 -18.50 5.12
CA ILE A 57 8.63 -18.56 4.72
C ILE A 57 8.88 -17.65 3.51
N SER A 58 8.03 -17.71 2.48
CA SER A 58 8.14 -16.82 1.32
C SER A 58 8.03 -15.34 1.70
N PHE A 59 7.13 -14.99 2.62
CA PHE A 59 6.98 -13.63 3.12
C PHE A 59 8.25 -13.13 3.81
N LEU A 60 8.82 -13.92 4.73
CA LEU A 60 10.05 -13.55 5.45
C LEU A 60 11.24 -13.39 4.49
N LEU A 61 11.34 -14.24 3.48
CA LEU A 61 12.38 -14.15 2.45
C LEU A 61 12.25 -12.85 1.65
N ILE A 62 11.04 -12.46 1.26
CA ILE A 62 10.78 -11.20 0.54
C ILE A 62 11.01 -9.97 1.42
N LEU A 63 10.77 -10.07 2.73
CA LEU A 63 10.98 -8.96 3.67
C LEU A 63 12.45 -8.70 3.95
N THR A 64 13.30 -9.72 3.81
CA THR A 64 14.75 -9.68 4.10
C THR A 64 15.48 -8.49 3.46
N PRO A 65 15.36 -8.21 2.14
CA PRO A 65 16.03 -7.05 1.53
C PRO A 65 15.58 -5.71 2.11
N VAL A 66 14.31 -5.57 2.49
CA VAL A 66 13.77 -4.34 3.09
C VAL A 66 14.34 -4.15 4.49
N VAL A 67 14.28 -5.19 5.32
CA VAL A 67 14.86 -5.17 6.68
C VAL A 67 16.36 -4.90 6.60
N GLY A 68 17.08 -5.64 5.76
CA GLY A 68 18.53 -5.52 5.61
C GLY A 68 18.97 -4.11 5.20
N LEU A 69 18.26 -3.49 4.26
CA LEU A 69 18.54 -2.11 3.85
C LEU A 69 18.32 -1.12 5.00
N HIS A 70 17.24 -1.27 5.77
CA HIS A 70 16.95 -0.38 6.91
C HIS A 70 17.92 -0.58 8.07
N LEU A 71 18.31 -1.83 8.37
CA LEU A 71 19.33 -2.13 9.38
C LEU A 71 20.71 -1.62 8.95
N TYR A 72 21.06 -1.75 7.67
CA TYR A 72 22.29 -1.18 7.12
C TYR A 72 22.35 0.33 7.34
N LEU A 73 21.25 1.03 7.07
CA LEU A 73 21.14 2.47 7.28
C LEU A 73 21.26 2.89 8.75
N LEU A 74 20.66 2.10 9.63
CA LEU A 74 20.80 2.28 11.07
C LEU A 74 22.27 2.09 11.52
N ALA A 75 22.96 1.08 10.98
CA ALA A 75 24.34 0.77 11.33
C ALA A 75 25.33 1.86 10.89
N ILE A 76 25.09 2.51 9.75
CA ILE A 76 25.97 3.57 9.23
C ILE A 76 25.59 4.99 9.69
N PHE A 77 24.53 5.13 10.49
CA PHE A 77 24.00 6.41 10.97
C PHE A 77 23.75 7.45 9.85
N ASP A 78 23.34 7.00 8.66
CA ASP A 78 23.14 7.88 7.49
C ASP A 78 21.67 8.29 7.34
N ALA A 79 21.22 9.15 8.24
CA ALA A 79 19.94 9.84 8.16
C ALA A 79 20.16 11.35 8.20
N ASN A 80 19.67 12.05 7.18
CA ASN A 80 19.79 13.50 7.08
C ASN A 80 18.42 14.10 6.76
N PRO A 81 18.11 15.32 7.24
CA PRO A 81 16.90 16.02 6.85
C PRO A 81 16.90 16.26 5.33
N THR A 82 15.71 16.24 4.75
CA THR A 82 15.50 16.80 3.41
C THR A 82 15.84 18.30 3.40
N PRO A 83 16.11 18.90 2.22
CA PRO A 83 16.32 20.35 2.13
C PRO A 83 15.17 21.19 2.72
N SER A 84 13.97 20.63 2.78
CA SER A 84 12.78 21.23 3.38
C SER A 84 12.70 21.09 4.91
N TYR A 85 13.56 20.28 5.53
CA TYR A 85 13.51 19.92 6.95
C TYR A 85 12.15 19.37 7.41
N LEU A 86 11.35 18.79 6.50
CA LEU A 86 10.05 18.19 6.84
C LEU A 86 10.14 16.70 7.19
N ILE A 87 11.09 16.00 6.58
CA ILE A 87 11.32 14.57 6.78
C ILE A 87 12.82 14.26 6.78
N CYS A 88 13.17 13.14 7.40
CA CYS A 88 14.50 12.58 7.27
C CYS A 88 14.52 11.54 6.15
N SER A 89 15.62 11.50 5.40
CA SER A 89 15.88 10.50 4.36
C SER A 89 17.33 10.07 4.46
N SER A 90 17.60 8.86 3.99
CA SER A 90 18.96 8.36 3.83
C SER A 90 19.61 8.82 2.54
N PHE A 91 20.94 8.62 2.43
CA PHE A 91 21.71 8.75 1.20
C PHE A 91 21.75 10.15 0.57
N PHE A 92 21.62 11.20 1.39
CA PHE A 92 21.77 12.58 0.93
C PHE A 92 23.21 13.00 0.66
N LYS A 93 24.17 12.39 1.37
CA LYS A 93 25.58 12.71 1.17
C LYS A 93 26.09 12.00 -0.09
N PRO A 94 26.81 12.69 -0.99
CA PRO A 94 27.40 12.08 -2.17
C PRO A 94 28.54 11.15 -1.74
N LYS A 95 28.22 9.86 -1.60
CA LYS A 95 29.18 8.77 -1.38
C LYS A 95 29.07 7.84 -2.59
N PRO A 96 30.15 7.18 -3.04
CA PRO A 96 30.08 6.28 -4.20
C PRO A 96 28.95 5.25 -4.12
N GLY A 97 28.68 4.71 -2.91
CA GLY A 97 27.58 3.76 -2.69
C GLY A 97 26.18 4.39 -2.58
N SER A 98 26.05 5.69 -2.30
CA SER A 98 24.74 6.32 -2.07
C SER A 98 23.91 6.43 -3.35
N PHE A 99 24.56 6.57 -4.51
CA PHE A 99 23.93 6.50 -5.82
C PHE A 99 23.24 5.15 -6.04
N ILE A 100 23.99 4.05 -5.91
CA ILE A 100 23.50 2.69 -6.13
C ILE A 100 22.35 2.37 -5.15
N LEU A 101 22.52 2.70 -3.87
CA LEU A 101 21.51 2.43 -2.85
C LEU A 101 20.24 3.25 -3.04
N SER A 102 20.33 4.48 -3.55
CA SER A 102 19.15 5.30 -3.88
C SER A 102 18.36 4.71 -5.05
N ILE A 103 19.05 4.16 -6.05
CA ILE A 103 18.41 3.43 -7.16
C ILE A 103 17.72 2.17 -6.63
N ILE A 104 18.41 1.37 -5.81
CA ILE A 104 17.84 0.17 -5.20
C ILE A 104 16.58 0.52 -4.39
N ILE A 105 16.60 1.58 -3.58
CA ILE A 105 15.41 2.05 -2.84
C ILE A 105 14.26 2.36 -3.79
N SER A 106 14.54 3.04 -4.90
CA SER A 106 13.52 3.42 -5.87
C SER A 106 12.82 2.18 -6.44
N PHE A 107 13.60 1.15 -6.79
CA PHE A 107 13.07 -0.13 -7.25
C PHE A 107 12.36 -0.93 -6.16
N LEU A 108 12.84 -0.88 -4.91
CA LEU A 108 12.15 -1.51 -3.78
C LEU A 108 10.76 -0.89 -3.53
N ILE A 109 10.56 0.38 -3.86
CA ILE A 109 9.24 1.02 -3.79
C ILE A 109 8.41 0.70 -5.04
N ALA A 110 8.99 0.82 -6.24
CA ALA A 110 8.25 0.64 -7.49
C ALA A 110 7.77 -0.81 -7.72
N THR A 111 8.63 -1.79 -7.42
CA THR A 111 8.36 -3.21 -7.68
C THR A 111 7.10 -3.73 -7.00
N PRO A 112 6.90 -3.61 -5.67
CA PRO A 112 5.67 -4.09 -5.02
C PRO A 112 4.41 -3.37 -5.53
N SER A 113 4.49 -2.09 -5.90
CA SER A 113 3.37 -1.37 -6.53
C SER A 113 2.98 -1.97 -7.88
N TRP A 114 3.96 -2.23 -8.75
CA TRP A 114 3.73 -2.83 -10.06
C TRP A 114 3.22 -4.26 -9.95
N VAL A 115 3.82 -5.06 -9.06
CA VAL A 115 3.36 -6.43 -8.79
C VAL A 115 1.92 -6.44 -8.28
N SER A 116 1.59 -5.56 -7.32
CA SER A 116 0.21 -5.45 -6.80
C SER A 116 -0.78 -5.11 -7.90
N THR A 117 -0.45 -4.10 -8.71
CA THR A 117 -1.28 -3.66 -9.83
C THR A 117 -1.51 -4.80 -10.81
N TYR A 118 -0.43 -5.45 -11.27
CA TYR A 118 -0.54 -6.59 -12.18
C TYR A 118 -1.42 -7.71 -11.60
N CYS A 119 -1.16 -8.12 -10.36
CA CYS A 119 -1.89 -9.19 -9.70
C CYS A 119 -3.39 -8.88 -9.62
N TYR A 120 -3.76 -7.69 -9.14
CA TYR A 120 -5.16 -7.29 -9.01
C TYR A 120 -5.86 -7.13 -10.36
N PHE A 121 -5.17 -6.60 -11.38
CA PHE A 121 -5.75 -6.51 -12.73
C PHE A 121 -6.03 -7.90 -13.32
N VAL A 122 -5.12 -8.86 -13.19
CA VAL A 122 -5.36 -10.21 -13.72
C VAL A 122 -6.48 -10.93 -12.94
N ILE A 123 -6.52 -10.78 -11.60
CA ILE A 123 -7.65 -11.25 -10.79
C ILE A 123 -8.95 -10.60 -11.27
N GLY A 124 -8.93 -9.29 -11.49
CA GLY A 124 -10.07 -8.51 -11.97
C GLY A 124 -10.59 -8.98 -13.33
N ILE A 125 -9.70 -9.23 -14.29
CA ILE A 125 -10.06 -9.78 -15.60
C ILE A 125 -10.73 -11.15 -15.45
N LYS A 126 -10.18 -12.03 -14.59
CA LYS A 126 -10.76 -13.35 -14.33
C LYS A 126 -12.14 -13.25 -13.68
N SER A 127 -12.30 -12.39 -12.68
CA SER A 127 -13.59 -12.12 -12.02
C SER A 127 -14.61 -11.52 -12.98
N TYR A 128 -14.19 -10.61 -13.86
CA TYR A 128 -15.06 -10.00 -14.87
C TYR A 128 -15.59 -11.04 -15.86
N LYS A 129 -14.74 -11.94 -16.36
CA LYS A 129 -15.17 -13.05 -17.23
C LYS A 129 -16.22 -13.93 -16.55
N LYS A 130 -16.01 -14.26 -15.27
CA LYS A 130 -16.98 -15.04 -14.47
C LYS A 130 -18.31 -14.30 -14.28
N LEU A 131 -18.27 -13.01 -13.96
CA LEU A 131 -19.48 -12.17 -13.86
C LEU A 131 -20.22 -12.06 -15.19
N ARG A 132 -19.51 -12.03 -16.32
CA ARG A 132 -20.12 -12.04 -17.65
C ARG A 132 -20.86 -13.35 -17.92
N GLN A 133 -20.26 -14.49 -17.58
CA GLN A 133 -20.92 -15.79 -17.73
C GLN A 133 -22.20 -15.88 -16.89
N MET A 134 -22.15 -15.51 -15.61
CA MET A 134 -23.32 -15.47 -14.73
C MET A 134 -24.42 -14.54 -15.25
N SER A 135 -24.04 -13.42 -15.88
CA SER A 135 -24.97 -12.46 -16.48
C SER A 135 -25.74 -13.06 -17.66
N ILE A 136 -25.08 -13.92 -18.46
CA ILE A 136 -25.71 -14.63 -19.57
C ILE A 136 -26.67 -15.69 -19.03
N GLU A 137 -26.24 -16.46 -18.03
CA GLU A 137 -27.07 -17.49 -17.37
C GLU A 137 -28.34 -16.89 -16.75
N ALA A 138 -28.23 -15.74 -16.06
CA ALA A 138 -29.37 -15.04 -15.46
C ALA A 138 -30.37 -14.50 -16.51
N SER A 139 -29.86 -14.04 -17.66
CA SER A 139 -30.69 -13.59 -18.79
C SER A 139 -31.48 -14.75 -19.40
N ILE A 140 -30.85 -15.92 -19.54
CA ILE A 140 -31.51 -17.14 -20.03
C ILE A 140 -32.60 -17.60 -19.04
N SER A 141 -32.38 -17.44 -17.74
CA SER A 141 -33.35 -17.82 -16.71
C SER A 141 -34.44 -16.78 -16.45
N ASN A 142 -34.47 -15.65 -17.19
CA ASN A 142 -35.38 -14.51 -16.96
C ASN A 142 -35.38 -13.98 -15.51
N ASP A 143 -34.22 -14.02 -14.83
CA ASP A 143 -34.08 -13.51 -13.46
C ASP A 143 -33.54 -12.07 -13.49
N SER A 144 -34.47 -11.11 -13.61
CA SER A 144 -34.17 -9.67 -13.67
C SER A 144 -33.56 -9.10 -12.38
N GLU A 145 -33.81 -9.74 -11.23
CA GLU A 145 -33.22 -9.33 -9.96
C GLU A 145 -31.72 -9.68 -9.93
N SER A 146 -31.39 -10.90 -10.33
CA SER A 146 -29.99 -11.35 -10.43
C SER A 146 -29.19 -10.52 -11.44
N GLU A 147 -29.79 -10.15 -12.57
CA GLU A 147 -29.14 -9.29 -13.56
C GLU A 147 -28.76 -7.91 -12.98
N THR A 148 -29.70 -7.27 -12.28
CA THR A 148 -29.46 -5.96 -11.64
C THR A 148 -28.34 -6.04 -10.58
N ARG A 149 -28.31 -7.13 -9.80
CA ARG A 149 -27.24 -7.37 -8.81
C ARG A 149 -25.89 -7.57 -9.49
N LEU A 150 -25.83 -8.31 -10.60
CA LEU A 150 -24.60 -8.56 -11.36
C LEU A 150 -24.03 -7.28 -11.99
N LEU A 151 -24.88 -6.37 -12.48
CA LEU A 151 -24.43 -5.07 -12.98
C LEU A 151 -23.73 -4.25 -11.87
N LYS A 152 -24.31 -4.21 -10.67
CA LYS A 152 -23.67 -3.54 -9.51
C LYS A 152 -22.32 -4.14 -9.17
N LEU A 153 -22.17 -5.47 -9.24
CA LEU A 153 -20.88 -6.15 -9.03
C LEU A 153 -19.84 -5.79 -10.09
N LYS A 154 -20.24 -5.69 -11.37
CA LYS A 154 -19.34 -5.26 -12.46
C LYS A 154 -18.83 -3.83 -12.22
N TYR A 155 -19.71 -2.88 -11.89
CA TYR A 155 -19.30 -1.50 -11.58
C TYR A 155 -18.40 -1.43 -10.33
N SER A 156 -18.75 -2.19 -9.28
CA SER A 156 -17.91 -2.27 -8.08
C SER A 156 -16.51 -2.77 -8.39
N LEU A 157 -16.39 -3.80 -9.23
CA LEU A 157 -15.08 -4.33 -9.66
C LEU A 157 -14.26 -3.31 -10.47
N ILE A 158 -14.89 -2.58 -11.40
CA ILE A 158 -14.21 -1.53 -12.16
C ILE A 158 -13.68 -0.44 -11.21
N PHE A 159 -14.52 0.02 -10.28
CA PHE A 159 -14.12 1.01 -9.28
C PHE A 159 -12.92 0.53 -8.46
N GLN A 160 -12.96 -0.72 -7.99
CA GLN A 160 -11.86 -1.34 -7.24
C GLN A 160 -10.53 -1.35 -8.00
N LEU A 161 -10.55 -1.76 -9.27
CA LEU A 161 -9.34 -1.80 -10.09
C LEU A 161 -8.80 -0.39 -10.37
N SER A 162 -9.69 0.57 -10.62
CA SER A 162 -9.31 1.98 -10.75
C SER A 162 -8.67 2.52 -9.46
N THR A 163 -9.22 2.20 -8.29
CA THR A 163 -8.62 2.61 -7.00
C THR A 163 -7.23 2.02 -6.82
N VAL A 164 -7.04 0.72 -7.09
CA VAL A 164 -5.72 0.07 -7.03
C VAL A 164 -4.73 0.76 -7.97
N PHE A 165 -5.15 1.06 -9.20
CA PHE A 165 -4.29 1.74 -10.17
C PHE A 165 -3.87 3.13 -9.69
N ILE A 166 -4.83 3.94 -9.24
CA ILE A 166 -4.59 5.30 -8.75
C ILE A 166 -3.66 5.28 -7.53
N VAL A 167 -3.94 4.44 -6.54
CA VAL A 167 -3.13 4.37 -5.31
C VAL A 167 -1.72 3.89 -5.64
N PHE A 168 -1.58 2.69 -6.23
CA PHE A 168 -0.26 2.08 -6.39
C PHE A 168 0.60 2.70 -7.50
N ASN A 169 0.00 3.29 -8.55
CA ASN A 169 0.76 3.85 -9.68
C ASN A 169 0.76 5.37 -9.72
N ILE A 170 -0.34 6.05 -9.37
CA ILE A 170 -0.38 7.51 -9.47
C ILE A 170 0.10 8.16 -8.17
N ALA A 171 -0.39 7.69 -7.01
CA ALA A 171 -0.05 8.31 -5.73
C ALA A 171 1.38 7.99 -5.26
N TYR A 172 1.89 6.77 -5.49
CA TYR A 172 3.27 6.41 -5.15
C TYR A 172 4.33 6.88 -6.17
N MET A 173 3.93 7.23 -7.40
CA MET A 173 4.89 7.61 -8.46
C MET A 173 5.75 8.83 -8.14
N PRO A 174 5.21 9.94 -7.60
CA PRO A 174 6.02 11.08 -7.19
C PRO A 174 7.17 10.71 -6.24
N ILE A 175 7.01 9.68 -5.41
CA ILE A 175 8.03 9.28 -4.44
C ILE A 175 9.26 8.71 -5.15
N PHE A 176 9.10 7.65 -5.96
CA PHE A 176 10.26 7.02 -6.59
C PHE A 176 10.82 7.86 -7.74
N ILE A 177 9.98 8.60 -8.49
CA ILE A 177 10.47 9.52 -9.54
C ILE A 177 11.35 10.61 -8.93
N THR A 178 10.94 11.24 -7.83
CA THR A 178 11.74 12.32 -7.25
C THR A 178 13.04 11.82 -6.61
N ILE A 179 13.12 10.55 -6.18
CA ILE A 179 14.38 9.93 -5.77
C ILE A 179 15.29 9.75 -6.99
N ILE A 180 14.77 9.23 -8.10
CA ILE A 180 15.53 9.06 -9.35
C ILE A 180 16.02 10.41 -9.88
N LEU A 181 15.15 11.42 -9.97
CA LEU A 181 15.52 12.76 -10.43
C LEU A 181 16.59 13.40 -9.54
N ARG A 182 16.52 13.20 -8.22
CA ARG A 182 17.57 13.66 -7.30
C ARG A 182 18.91 13.05 -7.65
N VAL A 183 18.93 11.76 -7.95
CA VAL A 183 20.15 11.00 -8.23
C VAL A 183 20.74 11.34 -9.60
N ILE A 184 19.91 11.54 -10.62
CA ILE A 184 20.36 11.79 -11.99
C ILE A 184 20.78 13.25 -12.21
N ILE A 185 19.93 14.20 -11.80
CA ILE A 185 20.11 15.64 -12.13
C ILE A 185 20.28 16.52 -10.89
N GLY A 186 20.44 15.94 -9.70
CA GLY A 186 20.56 16.72 -8.47
C GLY A 186 19.28 17.44 -8.05
N TYR A 187 18.11 16.97 -8.52
CA TYR A 187 16.82 17.61 -8.23
C TYR A 187 16.60 17.80 -6.72
N ARG A 188 16.45 19.06 -6.30
CA ARG A 188 16.10 19.43 -4.93
C ARG A 188 14.59 19.62 -4.84
N ARG A 189 13.93 18.73 -4.09
CA ARG A 189 12.49 18.81 -3.85
C ARG A 189 12.17 20.11 -3.10
N PRO A 190 11.25 20.95 -3.60
CA PRO A 190 10.79 22.12 -2.87
C PRO A 190 9.93 21.70 -1.66
N PRO A 191 9.84 22.51 -0.60
CA PRO A 191 9.07 22.17 0.62
C PRO A 191 7.62 21.78 0.35
N PHE A 192 6.96 22.47 -0.59
CA PHE A 192 5.59 22.14 -0.99
C PHE A 192 5.46 20.71 -1.55
N VAL A 193 6.39 20.27 -2.41
CA VAL A 193 6.35 18.91 -2.99
C VAL A 193 6.61 17.87 -1.90
N ASP A 194 7.52 18.12 -0.96
CA ASP A 194 7.74 17.22 0.16
C ASP A 194 6.48 17.09 1.04
N ALA A 195 5.79 18.20 1.34
CA ALA A 195 4.53 18.17 2.08
C ALA A 195 3.45 17.36 1.35
N VAL A 196 3.27 17.59 0.05
CA VAL A 196 2.32 16.81 -0.78
C VAL A 196 2.66 15.32 -0.78
N ILE A 197 3.94 14.97 -0.91
CA ILE A 197 4.38 13.56 -0.88
C ILE A 197 4.05 12.92 0.47
N ILE A 198 4.28 13.61 1.59
CA ILE A 198 3.98 13.10 2.93
C ILE A 198 2.48 12.85 3.08
N GLU A 199 1.65 13.81 2.66
CA GLU A 199 0.19 13.68 2.75
C GLU A 199 -0.36 12.58 1.83
N LEU A 200 0.16 12.48 0.60
CA LEU A 200 -0.13 11.36 -0.29
C LEU A 200 0.24 10.03 0.38
N TYR A 201 1.38 9.99 1.06
CA TYR A 201 1.83 8.82 1.79
C TYR A 201 0.80 8.40 2.85
N GLN A 202 0.41 9.31 3.74
CA GLN A 202 -0.54 8.99 4.81
C GLN A 202 -1.92 8.62 4.25
N THR A 203 -2.33 9.27 3.17
CA THR A 203 -3.60 8.96 2.50
C THR A 203 -3.59 7.54 1.92
N CYS A 204 -2.51 7.13 1.25
CA CYS A 204 -2.40 5.76 0.72
C CYS A 204 -2.53 4.73 1.84
N ARG A 205 -1.83 4.93 2.96
CA ARG A 205 -1.88 4.05 4.14
C ARG A 205 -3.29 3.92 4.73
N ALA A 206 -4.08 5.00 4.70
CA ALA A 206 -5.45 4.97 5.16
C ALA A 206 -6.38 4.22 4.20
N VAL A 207 -6.06 4.21 2.90
CA VAL A 207 -6.84 3.52 1.86
C VAL A 207 -6.49 2.03 1.75
N ASP A 208 -5.27 1.62 2.12
CA ASP A 208 -4.81 0.23 2.00
C ASP A 208 -5.69 -0.82 2.73
N PRO A 209 -6.16 -0.58 3.99
CA PRO A 209 -7.12 -1.48 4.63
C PRO A 209 -8.46 -1.54 3.90
N ILE A 210 -8.90 -0.42 3.31
CA ILE A 210 -10.16 -0.34 2.56
C ILE A 210 -10.05 -1.21 1.30
N ILE A 211 -8.96 -1.06 0.54
CA ILE A 211 -8.67 -1.92 -0.62
C ILE A 211 -8.65 -3.39 -0.19
N THR A 212 -7.96 -3.70 0.91
CA THR A 212 -7.83 -5.07 1.42
C THR A 212 -9.19 -5.70 1.72
N ILE A 213 -10.06 -5.01 2.45
CA ILE A 213 -11.42 -5.47 2.79
C ILE A 213 -12.27 -5.64 1.54
N ILE A 214 -12.19 -4.69 0.60
CA ILE A 214 -13.03 -4.73 -0.60
C ILE A 214 -12.66 -5.92 -1.51
N PHE A 215 -11.37 -6.24 -1.64
CA PHE A 215 -10.91 -7.37 -2.45
C PHE A 215 -10.98 -8.74 -1.74
N GLN A 216 -11.45 -8.79 -0.48
CA GLN A 216 -11.63 -10.03 0.27
C GLN A 216 -13.09 -10.20 0.68
N PRO A 217 -13.89 -10.96 -0.08
CA PRO A 217 -15.31 -11.12 0.22
C PRO A 217 -15.56 -11.71 1.61
N GLU A 218 -14.68 -12.59 2.10
CA GLU A 218 -14.75 -13.15 3.45
C GLU A 218 -14.60 -12.06 4.52
N LEU A 219 -13.58 -11.21 4.38
CA LEU A 219 -13.36 -10.07 5.29
C LEU A 219 -14.42 -8.98 5.15
N SER A 220 -14.96 -8.78 3.95
CA SER A 220 -16.08 -7.85 3.73
C SER A 220 -17.32 -8.29 4.53
N TYR A 221 -17.60 -9.59 4.57
CA TYR A 221 -18.71 -10.14 5.35
C TYR A 221 -18.45 -10.00 6.86
N GLU A 222 -17.26 -10.39 7.33
CA GLU A 222 -16.87 -10.23 8.75
C GLU A 222 -16.91 -8.77 9.19
N PHE A 223 -16.43 -7.85 8.35
CA PHE A 223 -16.45 -6.42 8.63
C PHE A 223 -17.88 -5.86 8.71
N LYS A 224 -18.79 -6.29 7.82
CA LYS A 224 -20.22 -5.93 7.90
C LYS A 224 -20.88 -6.44 9.18
N LEU A 225 -20.55 -7.66 9.62
CA LEU A 225 -21.02 -8.19 10.90
C LEU A 225 -20.48 -7.36 12.06
N PHE A 226 -19.19 -7.03 12.05
CA PHE A 226 -18.56 -6.19 13.06
C PHE A 226 -19.22 -4.80 13.15
N LEU A 227 -19.47 -4.15 12.01
CA LEU A 227 -20.13 -2.85 11.95
C LEU A 227 -21.57 -2.91 12.49
N THR A 228 -22.33 -3.95 12.09
CA THR A 228 -23.70 -4.15 12.58
C THR A 228 -23.72 -4.33 14.10
N LYS A 229 -22.81 -5.14 14.64
CA LYS A 229 -22.67 -5.37 16.09
C LYS A 229 -22.25 -4.10 16.84
N SER A 230 -21.31 -3.34 16.29
CA SER A 230 -20.85 -2.06 16.86
C SER A 230 -21.96 -1.02 16.87
N LYS A 231 -22.75 -0.92 15.79
CA LYS A 231 -23.92 -0.02 15.70
C LYS A 231 -24.99 -0.39 16.72
N ALA A 232 -25.28 -1.69 16.89
CA ALA A 232 -26.23 -2.16 17.89
C ALA A 232 -25.77 -1.83 19.32
N ARG A 233 -24.49 -2.04 19.64
CA ARG A 233 -23.90 -1.68 20.94
C ARG A 233 -23.92 -0.18 21.18
N PHE A 234 -23.55 0.63 20.19
CA PHE A 234 -23.59 2.08 20.29
C PHE A 234 -25.02 2.59 20.52
N LYS A 235 -26.00 2.06 19.77
CA LYS A 235 -27.41 2.39 19.98
C LYS A 235 -27.85 2.03 21.40
N SER A 236 -27.51 0.84 21.89
CA SER A 236 -27.80 0.42 23.26
C SER A 236 -27.16 1.32 24.31
N PHE A 237 -25.90 1.74 24.09
CA PHE A 237 -25.19 2.65 24.97
C PHE A 237 -25.86 4.02 25.03
N ILE A 238 -26.21 4.60 23.89
CA ILE A 238 -26.94 5.86 23.81
C ILE A 238 -28.29 5.74 24.52
N THR A 239 -29.07 4.69 24.25
CA THR A 239 -30.36 4.46 24.94
C THR A 239 -30.19 4.31 26.45
N SER A 240 -29.09 3.71 26.93
CA SER A 240 -28.79 3.59 28.36
C SER A 240 -28.34 4.91 29.01
N LEU A 241 -27.82 5.86 28.23
CA LEU A 241 -27.30 7.13 28.74
C LEU A 241 -28.40 8.18 28.92
N PHE A 242 -29.50 8.04 28.16
CA PHE A 242 -30.67 8.92 28.21
C PHE A 242 -31.87 8.31 28.98
N ARG A 243 -31.62 7.26 29.76
CA ARG A 243 -32.61 6.61 30.63
C ARG A 243 -32.15 6.70 32.08
#